data_AF-A0A9P6K8R5-F1
#
_entry.id   AF-A0A9P6K8R5-F1
#
_cell.length_a   1.000
_cell.length_b   1.000
_cell.length_c   1.000
_cell.angle_alpha   90.00
_cell.angle_beta   90.00
_cell.angle_gamma   90.00
#
_symmetry.space_group_name_H-M   'P 1'
#
loop_
_entity.id
_entity.type
_entity.pdbx_description
1 polymer ?
#
loop_
_entity_poly.entity_id
_entity_poly.type
_entity_poly.pdbx_seq_one_letter_code
_entity_poly.pdbx_strand_id
1 'polypeptide(L)'
;MSHQQEDDDFSPSNTNYKPGEKKSFNEYQNLDANDDSLRRWKESLGVKSGDAPAPDTPNVHVLQFILEVEGRPDVILDLTKSCKEWEKA
;
A
#
# COMPACT_ATOMS: atom_id res chain seq x y z
N MET A 1 -10.58 37.54 19.32
CA MET A 1 -11.20 36.85 18.18
C MET A 1 -10.11 36.02 17.52
N SER A 2 -9.96 34.77 17.98
CA SER A 2 -9.01 33.80 17.43
C SER A 2 -9.75 32.90 16.44
N HIS A 3 -9.16 32.70 15.27
CA HIS A 3 -9.19 31.51 14.42
C HIS A 3 -8.96 31.92 12.97
N GLN A 4 -7.74 31.72 12.47
CA GLN A 4 -7.41 31.57 11.04
C GLN A 4 -5.89 31.38 10.90
N GLN A 5 -5.33 30.28 11.42
CA GLN A 5 -3.93 29.93 11.12
C GLN A 5 -3.59 28.47 11.45
N GLU A 6 -4.44 27.51 11.05
CA GLU A 6 -4.12 26.07 11.20
C GLU A 6 -4.39 25.23 9.93
N ASP A 7 -5.04 25.79 8.89
CA ASP A 7 -5.35 25.04 7.66
C ASP A 7 -4.19 24.93 6.65
N ASP A 8 -3.12 25.73 6.81
CA ASP A 8 -2.03 25.81 5.81
C ASP A 8 -0.87 24.82 6.08
N ASP A 9 -0.73 24.33 7.31
CA ASP A 9 0.34 23.39 7.73
C ASP A 9 0.07 21.94 7.31
N PHE A 10 -1.19 21.59 7.05
CA PHE A 10 -1.61 20.30 6.49
C PHE A 10 -1.76 20.32 4.97
N SER A 11 -1.44 21.44 4.32
CA SER A 11 -1.38 21.47 2.86
C SER A 11 -0.29 20.48 2.41
N PRO A 12 -0.55 19.65 1.38
CA PRO A 12 0.46 18.74 0.88
C PRO A 12 1.64 19.58 0.38
N SER A 13 2.70 19.65 1.20
CA SER A 13 3.99 20.20 0.79
C SER A 13 4.30 19.64 -0.59
N ASN A 14 4.64 20.50 -1.54
CA ASN A 14 4.84 20.12 -2.93
C ASN A 14 6.04 19.18 -3.03
N THR A 15 5.81 17.89 -2.74
CA THR A 15 6.82 16.86 -2.81
C THR A 15 7.09 16.67 -4.29
N ASN A 16 8.30 16.98 -4.74
CA ASN A 16 8.74 16.74 -6.12
C ASN A 16 8.87 15.25 -6.45
N TYR A 17 8.08 14.38 -5.81
CA TYR A 17 8.06 12.94 -6.03
C TYR A 17 7.51 12.67 -7.43
N LYS A 18 8.35 12.08 -8.27
CA LYS A 18 7.96 11.61 -9.60
C LYS A 18 7.68 10.12 -9.49
N PRO A 19 6.43 9.66 -9.63
CA PRO A 19 6.14 8.24 -9.66
C PRO A 19 6.93 7.57 -10.78
N GLY A 20 7.50 6.41 -10.49
CA GLY A 20 8.27 5.63 -11.46
C GLY A 20 7.42 5.13 -12.62
N GLU A 21 8.09 4.71 -13.69
CA GLU A 21 7.44 4.05 -14.82
C GLU A 21 6.76 2.75 -14.35
N LYS A 22 5.54 2.52 -14.81
CA LYS A 22 4.79 1.30 -14.53
C LYS A 22 5.42 0.14 -15.32
N LYS A 23 6.23 -0.67 -14.67
CA LYS A 23 6.76 -1.91 -15.23
C LYS A 23 6.05 -3.12 -14.65
N SER A 24 5.83 -4.13 -15.48
CA SER A 24 5.21 -5.38 -15.05
C SER A 24 6.21 -6.22 -14.26
N PHE A 25 5.69 -7.10 -13.40
CA PHE A 25 6.52 -8.01 -12.61
C PHE A 25 7.40 -8.91 -13.49
N ASN A 26 6.85 -9.38 -14.61
CA ASN A 26 7.59 -10.20 -15.59
C ASN A 26 8.73 -9.41 -16.26
N GLU A 27 8.53 -8.10 -16.47
CA GLU A 27 9.58 -7.24 -17.03
C GLU A 27 10.73 -7.03 -16.05
N TYR A 28 10.42 -6.80 -14.76
CA TYR A 28 11.44 -6.72 -13.71
C TYR A 28 12.26 -8.00 -13.54
N GLN A 29 11.64 -9.15 -13.79
CA GLN A 29 12.30 -10.45 -13.75
C GLN A 29 13.29 -10.65 -14.90
N ASN A 30 12.91 -10.26 -16.12
CA ASN A 30 13.75 -10.45 -17.30
C ASN A 30 14.84 -9.38 -17.44
N LEU A 31 14.65 -8.21 -16.84
CA LEU A 31 15.69 -7.20 -16.72
C LEU A 31 16.88 -7.80 -15.93
N ASP A 32 18.07 -7.74 -16.52
CA ASP A 32 19.32 -8.15 -15.86
C ASP A 32 19.36 -9.62 -15.40
N ALA A 33 18.68 -10.51 -16.10
CA ALA A 33 18.64 -11.94 -15.77
C ALA A 33 20.03 -12.62 -15.74
N ASN A 34 21.02 -12.01 -16.40
CA ASN A 34 22.41 -12.49 -16.43
C ASN A 34 23.25 -12.02 -15.23
N ASP A 35 22.69 -11.21 -14.32
CA ASP A 35 23.39 -10.72 -13.13
C ASP A 35 22.90 -11.44 -11.87
N ASP A 36 23.74 -12.32 -11.32
CA ASP A 36 23.43 -13.08 -10.10
C ASP A 36 23.23 -12.22 -8.86
N SER A 37 23.84 -11.03 -8.79
CA SER A 37 23.69 -10.12 -7.65
C SER A 37 22.33 -9.43 -7.68
N LEU A 38 21.91 -8.95 -8.85
CA LEU A 38 20.60 -8.33 -9.04
C LEU A 38 19.48 -9.35 -8.94
N ARG A 39 19.70 -10.59 -9.42
CA ARG A 39 18.73 -11.68 -9.24
C ARG A 39 18.49 -11.99 -7.76
N ARG A 40 19.55 -12.16 -6.96
CA ARG A 40 19.41 -12.39 -5.50
C ARG A 40 18.74 -11.22 -4.78
N TRP A 41 19.05 -9.99 -5.18
CA TRP A 41 18.41 -8.80 -4.63
C TRP A 41 16.90 -8.75 -4.96
N LYS A 42 16.52 -9.01 -6.22
CA LYS A 42 15.12 -9.11 -6.66
C LYS A 42 14.38 -10.24 -5.94
N GLU A 43 15.02 -11.39 -5.77
CA GLU A 43 14.48 -12.52 -5.00
C GLU A 43 14.25 -12.14 -3.52
N SER A 44 15.14 -11.34 -2.92
CA SER A 44 14.99 -10.85 -1.54
C SER A 44 13.83 -9.87 -1.39
N LEU A 45 13.50 -9.12 -2.44
CA LEU A 45 12.34 -8.22 -2.48
C LEU A 45 11.02 -8.95 -2.79
N GLY A 46 11.04 -10.27 -2.95
CA GLY A 46 9.86 -11.06 -3.28
C GLY A 46 9.50 -11.08 -4.77
N VAL A 47 10.38 -10.60 -5.65
CA VAL A 47 10.17 -10.64 -7.11
C VAL A 47 10.54 -12.03 -7.66
N LYS A 48 9.80 -13.07 -7.24
CA LYS A 48 10.01 -14.48 -7.62
C LYS A 48 8.98 -14.94 -8.65
N SER A 49 9.38 -15.79 -9.60
CA SER A 49 8.47 -16.30 -10.65
C SER A 49 7.24 -17.01 -10.05
N GLY A 50 6.04 -16.60 -10.47
CA GLY A 50 4.80 -17.34 -10.21
C GLY A 50 3.72 -16.62 -9.40
N ASP A 51 4.00 -15.44 -8.85
CA ASP A 51 3.08 -14.75 -7.93
C ASP A 51 2.19 -13.69 -8.61
N ALA A 52 1.91 -13.84 -9.91
CA ALA A 52 1.03 -12.91 -10.60
C ALA A 52 -0.42 -13.12 -10.13
N PRO A 53 -1.06 -12.11 -9.51
CA PRO A 53 -2.45 -12.23 -9.09
C PRO A 53 -3.38 -12.41 -10.31
N ALA A 54 -4.51 -13.10 -10.09
CA ALA A 54 -5.51 -13.32 -11.13
C ALA A 54 -6.10 -11.97 -11.61
N PRO A 55 -6.35 -11.80 -12.91
CA PRO A 55 -6.75 -10.52 -13.50
C PRO A 55 -8.14 -10.03 -13.07
N ASP A 56 -8.98 -10.90 -12.50
CA ASP A 56 -10.36 -10.58 -12.09
C ASP A 56 -10.47 -10.01 -10.66
N THR A 57 -9.36 -9.87 -9.93
CA THR A 57 -9.36 -9.34 -8.55
C THR A 57 -8.49 -8.10 -8.43
N PRO A 58 -8.85 -7.13 -7.57
CA PRO A 58 -7.96 -6.02 -7.22
C PRO A 58 -6.60 -6.53 -6.74
N ASN A 59 -5.51 -5.88 -7.18
CA ASN A 59 -4.16 -6.26 -6.72
C ASN A 59 -3.93 -6.03 -5.23
N VAL A 60 -4.70 -5.12 -4.61
CA VAL A 60 -4.57 -4.75 -3.20
C VAL A 60 -5.92 -4.89 -2.53
N HIS A 61 -5.97 -5.69 -1.48
CA HIS A 61 -7.11 -5.84 -0.59
C HIS A 61 -6.75 -5.29 0.78
N VAL A 62 -7.47 -4.26 1.23
CA VAL A 62 -7.33 -3.75 2.59
C VAL A 62 -8.19 -4.63 3.50
N LEU A 63 -7.54 -5.35 4.42
CA LEU A 63 -8.24 -6.31 5.29
C LEU A 63 -8.85 -5.63 6.51
N GLN A 64 -8.07 -4.85 7.25
CA GLN A 64 -8.51 -4.22 8.49
C GLN A 64 -7.74 -2.93 8.79
N PHE A 65 -8.39 -2.01 9.50
CA PHE A 65 -7.73 -0.90 10.20
C PHE A 65 -7.74 -1.20 11.70
N ILE A 66 -6.64 -0.91 12.39
CA ILE A 66 -6.55 -1.04 13.84
C ILE A 66 -6.13 0.30 14.41
N LEU A 67 -6.86 0.77 15.43
CA LEU A 67 -6.44 1.89 16.25
C LEU A 67 -5.88 1.33 17.57
N GLU A 68 -4.56 1.40 17.70
CA GLU A 68 -3.82 1.04 18.90
C GLU A 68 -3.72 2.26 19.83
N VAL A 69 -4.20 2.11 21.08
CA VAL A 69 -4.14 3.16 22.10
C VAL A 69 -3.68 2.56 23.41
N GLU A 70 -2.58 3.08 23.94
CA GLU A 70 -2.05 2.62 25.23
C GLU A 70 -3.10 2.75 26.35
N GLY A 71 -3.35 1.67 27.07
CA GLY A 71 -4.29 1.63 28.19
C GLY A 71 -5.77 1.40 27.82
N ARG A 72 -6.10 1.14 26.55
CA ARG A 72 -7.42 0.66 26.13
C ARG A 72 -7.29 -0.57 25.22
N PRO A 73 -8.35 -1.38 25.10
CA PRO A 73 -8.37 -2.43 24.08
C PRO A 73 -8.40 -1.80 22.68
N ASP A 74 -7.69 -2.43 21.75
CA ASP A 74 -7.57 -1.98 20.36
C ASP A 74 -8.92 -1.96 19.66
N VAL A 75 -9.15 -0.91 18.87
CA VAL A 75 -10.35 -0.83 18.02
C VAL A 75 -10.00 -1.43 16.66
N ILE A 76 -10.57 -2.60 16.37
CA ILE A 76 -10.36 -3.31 15.10
C ILE A 76 -11.55 -3.05 14.18
N LEU A 77 -11.23 -2.61 12.98
CA LEU A 77 -12.17 -2.25 11.94
C LEU A 77 -11.95 -3.17 10.73
N ASP A 78 -12.80 -4.19 10.60
CA ASP A 78 -12.70 -5.24 9.56
C ASP A 78 -13.37 -4.81 8.24
N LEU A 79 -12.55 -4.48 7.24
CA LEU A 79 -12.94 -3.98 5.92
C LEU A 79 -13.27 -5.07 4.90
N THR A 80 -13.13 -6.34 5.28
CA THR A 80 -13.56 -7.45 4.41
C THR A 80 -15.07 -7.65 4.40
N LYS A 81 -15.77 -7.07 5.39
CA LYS A 81 -17.23 -7.10 5.52
C LYS A 81 -17.88 -6.14 4.53
N SER A 82 -19.13 -6.41 4.18
CA SER A 82 -19.84 -5.58 3.21
C SER A 82 -20.07 -4.18 3.79
N CYS A 83 -19.74 -3.13 3.03
CA CYS A 83 -19.90 -1.72 3.44
C CYS A 83 -21.33 -1.40 3.95
N LYS A 84 -22.33 -2.19 3.55
CA LYS A 84 -23.73 -2.07 3.99
C LYS A 84 -23.97 -2.41 5.46
N GLU A 85 -23.08 -3.13 6.13
CA GLU A 85 -23.25 -3.51 7.54
C GLU A 85 -22.86 -2.37 8.49
N TRP A 86 -22.14 -1.37 8.00
CA TRP A 86 -21.60 -0.27 8.81
C TRP A 86 -22.53 0.95 8.89
N GLU A 87 -23.52 1.06 8.01
CA GLU A 87 -24.55 2.11 8.07
C GLU A 87 -25.59 1.88 9.18
N LYS A 88 -25.59 0.70 9.83
CA LYS A 88 -26.63 0.29 10.79
C LYS A 88 -26.18 0.24 12.25
N ALA A 89 -24.92 0.56 12.54
CA ALA A 89 -24.37 0.63 13.89
C ALA A 89 -24.19 2.08 14.31
#